data_AF-A0A352PIW2-F1
#
_entry.id   AF-A0A352PIW2-F1
#
_cell.length_a   1.000
_cell.length_b   1.000
_cell.length_c   1.000
_cell.angle_alpha   90.00
_cell.angle_beta   90.00
_cell.angle_gamma   90.00
#
_symmetry.space_group_name_H-M   'P 1'
#
loop_
_entity.id
_entity.type
_entity.pdbx_description
1 polymer ?
#
loop_
_entity_poly.entity_id
_entity_poly.type
_entity_poly.pdbx_seq_one_letter_code
_entity_poly.pdbx_strand_id
1 'polypeptide(L)' 'AREGEAKDLFFHSKDLVGVTYDELKVGDEVTFEVVDGEKGPAAVNVSRV' A
#
# COMPACT_ATOMS: atom_id res chain seq x y z
N ALA A 1 -1.81 4.49 12.00
CA ALA A 1 -2.80 5.05 11.06
C ALA A 1 -2.53 6.55 10.93
N ARG A 2 -2.51 7.11 9.72
CA ARG A 2 -2.39 8.56 9.53
C ARG A 2 -3.69 9.21 10.02
N GLU A 3 -3.58 10.23 10.88
CA GLU A 3 -4.74 10.96 11.40
C GLU A 3 -5.51 11.61 10.23
N GLY A 4 -6.78 11.21 10.04
CA GLY A 4 -7.68 11.77 9.01
C GLY A 4 -8.08 10.81 7.89
N GLU A 5 -7.36 9.71 7.66
CA GLU A 5 -7.69 8.69 6.66
C GLU A 5 -8.18 7.42 7.36
N ALA A 6 -9.44 7.42 7.80
CA ALA A 6 -10.04 6.35 8.61
C ALA A 6 -10.42 5.08 7.82
N LYS A 7 -9.73 4.77 6.71
CA LYS A 7 -9.99 3.56 5.92
C LYS A 7 -8.69 2.87 5.55
N ASP A 8 -8.64 1.58 5.84
CA ASP A 8 -7.58 0.70 5.35
C ASP A 8 -7.56 0.72 3.82
N LEU A 9 -6.38 0.91 3.25
CA LEU A 9 -6.15 0.83 1.80
C LEU A 9 -5.62 -0.55 1.45
N PHE A 10 -6.16 -1.13 0.39
CA PHE A 10 -5.69 -2.39 -0.16
C PHE A 10 -4.61 -2.16 -1.23
N PHE A 11 -3.65 -3.07 -1.35
CA PHE A 11 -2.71 -3.14 -2.46
C PHE A 11 -2.64 -4.57 -3.00
N HIS A 12 -2.38 -4.73 -4.29
CA HIS A 12 -2.11 -6.05 -4.88
C HIS A 12 -0.61 -6.33 -4.88
N SER A 13 -0.18 -7.58 -4.74
CA SER A 13 1.25 -7.96 -4.70
C SER A 13 2.04 -7.54 -5.94
N LYS A 14 1.34 -7.36 -7.08
CA LYS A 14 1.92 -6.87 -8.35
C LYS A 14 2.38 -5.41 -8.27
N ASP A 15 1.84 -4.64 -7.33
CA ASP A 15 2.09 -3.21 -7.21
C ASP A 15 3.25 -2.92 -6.24
N LEU A 16 3.90 -3.98 -5.72
CA LEU A 16 5.12 -3.88 -4.92
C LEU A 16 6.32 -3.56 -5.80
N VAL A 17 7.15 -2.64 -5.34
CA VAL A 17 8.37 -2.20 -6.02
C VAL A 17 9.57 -2.43 -5.10
N GLY A 18 10.51 -3.25 -5.56
CA GLY A 18 11.77 -3.50 -4.83
C GLY A 18 11.64 -4.36 -3.57
N VAL A 19 10.45 -4.91 -3.29
CA VAL A 19 10.17 -5.80 -2.17
C VAL A 19 9.14 -6.84 -2.58
N THR A 20 9.22 -8.05 -2.02
CA THR A 20 8.19 -9.07 -2.17
C THR A 20 7.17 -9.02 -1.03
N TYR A 21 5.99 -9.61 -1.25
CA TYR A 21 4.95 -9.66 -0.21
C TYR A 21 5.44 -10.38 1.06
N ASP A 22 6.19 -11.48 0.89
CA ASP A 22 6.71 -12.26 2.02
C ASP A 22 7.78 -11.52 2.82
N GLU A 23 8.46 -10.55 2.21
CA GLU A 23 9.43 -9.71 2.89
C GLU A 23 8.76 -8.67 3.77
N LEU A 24 7.65 -8.04 3.32
CA LEU A 24 6.90 -7.03 4.09
C LEU A 24 6.42 -7.57 5.45
N LYS A 25 6.52 -6.72 6.48
CA LYS A 25 6.14 -7.04 7.86
C LYS A 25 5.23 -5.97 8.45
N VAL A 26 4.42 -6.39 9.43
CA VAL A 26 3.64 -5.45 10.25
C VAL A 26 4.61 -4.49 10.95
N GLY A 27 4.37 -3.19 10.77
CA GLY A 27 5.20 -2.13 11.32
C GLY A 27 6.19 -1.53 10.31
N ASP A 28 6.35 -2.12 9.12
CA ASP A 28 7.14 -1.50 8.06
C ASP A 28 6.49 -0.17 7.63
N GLU A 29 7.31 0.88 7.55
CA GLU A 29 6.91 2.12 6.89
C GLU A 29 7.03 1.97 5.38
N VAL A 30 6.01 2.43 4.68
CA VAL A 30 5.92 2.32 3.22
C VAL A 30 5.51 3.64 2.60
N THR A 31 5.94 3.83 1.36
CA THR A 31 5.42 4.86 0.46
C THR A 31 4.53 4.21 -0.60
N PHE A 32 3.50 4.94 -1.03
CA PHE A 32 2.56 4.49 -2.04
C PHE A 32 1.83 5.70 -2.65
N GLU A 33 1.21 5.47 -3.80
CA GLU A 33 0.26 6.37 -4.44
C GLU A 33 -1.16 5.80 -4.32
N VAL A 34 -2.18 6.66 -4.25
CA VAL A 34 -3.59 6.22 -4.20
C VAL A 34 -4.23 6.43 -5.56
N VAL A 35 -4.93 5.40 -6.06
CA VAL A 35 -5.72 5.46 -7.29
C VAL A 35 -7.15 4.99 -7.04
N ASP A 36 -8.12 5.61 -7.71
CA ASP A 36 -9.53 5.18 -7.67
C ASP A 36 -9.76 4.08 -8.72
N GLY A 37 -9.98 2.85 -8.26
CA GLY A 37 -10.29 1.70 -9.11
C GLY A 37 -11.75 1.27 -9.07
N GLU A 38 -12.12 0.27 -9.88
CA GLU A 38 -13.49 -0.27 -9.93
C GLU A 38 -14.00 -0.83 -8.60
N LYS A 39 -13.08 -1.23 -7.70
CA LYS A 39 -13.38 -1.76 -6.36
C LYS A 39 -13.17 -0.73 -5.24
N GLY A 40 -13.01 0.54 -5.60
CA GLY A 40 -12.66 1.63 -4.70
C GLY A 40 -11.16 1.95 -4.70
N PRO A 41 -10.73 2.84 -3.80
CA PRO A 41 -9.34 3.28 -3.71
C PRO A 41 -8.37 2.14 -3.39
N ALA A 42 -7.22 2.15 -4.06
CA ALA A 42 -6.14 1.19 -3.83
C ALA A 42 -4.77 1.88 -3.80
N ALA A 43 -3.83 1.29 -3.06
CA ALA A 43 -2.44 1.71 -3.04
C ALA A 43 -1.65 1.02 -4.16
N VAL A 44 -0.90 1.81 -4.94
CA VAL A 44 -0.01 1.36 -6.01
C VAL A 44 1.41 1.90 -5.80
N ASN A 45 2.38 1.37 -6.56
CA ASN A 45 3.79 1.75 -6.44
C ASN A 45 4.30 1.63 -4.99
N VAL A 46 3.92 0.54 -4.32
CA VAL A 46 4.17 0.35 -2.89
C VAL A 46 5.62 -0.08 -2.69
N SER A 47 6.37 0.69 -1.91
CA SER A 47 7.76 0.41 -1.58
C SER A 47 8.04 0.69 -0.10
N ARG A 48 9.01 0.00 0.48
CA ARG A 48 9.53 0.34 1.82
C ARG A 48 10.22 1.70 1.77
N VAL A 49 10.09 2.47 2.85
CA VAL A 49 10.86 3.69 3.08
C VAL A 49 12.33 3.35 3.32
#